data_AF-A0A2H0QKB4-F1
#
_entry.id   AF-A0A2H0QKB4-F1
#
_cell.length_a   1.000
_cell.length_b   1.000
_cell.length_c   1.000
_cell.angle_alpha   90.00
_cell.angle_beta   90.00
_cell.angle_gamma   90.00
#
_symmetry.space_group_name_H-M   'P 1'
#
loop_
_entity.id
_entity.type
_entity.pdbx_description
1 polymer ?
#
loop_
_entity_poly.entity_id
_entity_poly.type
_entity_poly.pdbx_seq_one_letter_code
_entity_poly.pdbx_strand_id
1 'polypeptide(L)'
;MKTLFAFFATSALFLTMAVEARSIQKPRILEADIHTFNVDTEGSFAGYKTQYGKISVNEINRTVTLYLSLGPKCAPGMMCPMYLIAKKIELPMISGKRDQCHAVTYVANKNDMPVDGANETLVVTDFSNNICPSFAFAAYPETKVDYISEYFDRLQGKLKREHNTFLADKLEIVQQ
;
A
#
# COMPACT_ATOMS: atom_id res chain seq x y z
N MET A 1 16.32 14.66 74.93
CA MET A 1 16.52 15.23 73.58
C MET A 1 16.99 14.11 72.66
N LYS A 2 16.17 13.66 71.71
CA LYS A 2 16.49 12.57 70.76
C LYS A 2 16.37 13.16 69.36
N THR A 3 17.51 13.35 68.68
CA THR A 3 17.59 13.90 67.33
C THR A 3 17.51 12.78 66.29
N LEU A 4 16.50 12.89 65.44
CA LEU A 4 16.33 12.11 64.21
C LEU A 4 17.40 12.48 63.18
N PHE A 5 17.92 11.48 62.47
CA PHE A 5 18.55 11.66 61.16
C PHE A 5 17.99 10.60 60.21
N ALA A 6 17.13 11.04 59.29
CA ALA A 6 16.64 10.26 58.16
C ALA A 6 17.31 10.80 56.89
N PHE A 7 18.23 10.03 56.32
CA PHE A 7 18.85 10.31 55.03
C PHE A 7 17.98 9.70 53.92
N PHE A 8 17.25 10.52 53.18
CA PHE A 8 16.58 10.11 51.94
C PHE A 8 17.58 10.19 50.77
N ALA A 9 17.96 9.03 50.23
CA ALA A 9 18.76 8.92 49.02
C ALA A 9 17.85 9.01 47.78
N THR A 10 17.76 10.20 47.19
CA THR A 10 17.07 10.44 45.92
C THR A 10 17.97 10.05 44.74
N SER A 11 17.80 8.82 44.24
CA SER A 11 18.41 8.34 43.00
C SER A 11 17.74 9.02 41.80
N ALA A 12 18.45 9.93 41.14
CA ALA A 12 18.03 10.58 39.91
C ALA A 12 18.20 9.62 38.72
N LEU A 13 17.13 8.90 38.38
CA LEU A 13 17.01 8.15 37.13
C LEU A 13 16.92 9.14 35.97
N PHE A 14 18.07 9.43 35.35
CA PHE A 14 18.13 10.08 34.04
C PHE A 14 17.54 9.12 32.99
N LEU A 15 16.26 9.32 32.66
CA LEU A 15 15.63 8.78 31.47
C LEU A 15 16.28 9.44 30.25
N THR A 16 17.30 8.79 29.67
CA THR A 16 17.84 9.15 28.37
C THR A 16 16.79 8.82 27.32
N MET A 17 15.98 9.81 26.95
CA MET A 17 15.17 9.70 25.75
C MET A 17 16.11 9.67 24.54
N ALA A 18 16.32 8.48 24.00
CA ALA A 18 16.97 8.32 22.70
C ALA A 18 16.06 8.97 21.65
N VAL A 19 16.33 10.23 21.35
CA VAL A 19 15.73 10.91 20.21
C VAL A 19 16.41 10.33 18.97
N GLU A 20 15.79 9.34 18.35
CA GLU A 20 16.20 8.90 17.02
C GLU A 20 16.03 10.06 16.06
N ALA A 21 17.17 10.62 15.62
CA ALA A 21 17.21 11.65 14.59
C ALA A 21 16.62 11.07 13.30
N ARG A 22 15.34 11.34 13.06
CA ARG A 22 14.71 11.02 11.78
C ARG A 22 15.31 11.96 10.73
N SER A 23 16.18 11.42 9.88
CA SER A 23 16.63 12.12 8.68
C SER A 23 15.40 12.63 7.94
N ILE A 24 15.31 13.95 7.77
CA ILE A 24 14.23 14.61 7.02
C ILE A 24 14.44 14.26 5.55
N GLN A 25 13.90 13.11 5.12
CA GLN A 25 13.79 12.84 3.69
C GLN A 25 12.77 13.84 3.13
N LYS A 26 13.18 14.62 2.13
CA LYS A 26 12.26 15.49 1.39
C LYS A 26 11.16 14.61 0.76
N PRO A 27 9.87 14.96 0.94
CA PRO A 27 8.76 14.26 0.30
C PRO A 27 8.94 14.25 -1.22
N ARG A 28 8.58 13.14 -1.87
CA ARG A 28 8.78 12.93 -3.31
C ARG A 28 7.53 12.39 -3.97
N ILE A 29 7.50 12.42 -5.30
CA ILE A 29 6.54 11.66 -6.10
C ILE A 29 7.28 10.46 -6.67
N LEU A 30 6.83 9.27 -6.30
CA LEU A 30 7.36 7.99 -6.74
C LEU A 30 6.39 7.31 -7.70
N GLU A 31 6.88 6.71 -8.77
CA GLU A 31 6.05 5.98 -9.73
C GLU A 31 6.69 4.66 -10.15
N ALA A 32 5.86 3.67 -10.48
CA ALA A 32 6.30 2.42 -11.11
C ALA A 32 5.22 1.87 -12.04
N ASP A 33 5.65 1.19 -13.11
CA ASP A 33 4.76 0.49 -14.04
C ASP A 33 4.50 -0.94 -13.55
N ILE A 34 3.25 -1.39 -13.69
CA ILE A 34 2.78 -2.72 -13.28
C ILE A 34 2.90 -3.68 -14.47
N HIS A 35 3.61 -4.78 -14.28
CA HIS A 35 3.81 -5.81 -15.30
C HIS A 35 3.06 -7.12 -15.00
N THR A 36 2.75 -7.43 -13.73
CA THR A 36 1.98 -8.63 -13.36
C THR A 36 0.67 -8.27 -12.67
N PHE A 37 -0.42 -8.92 -13.07
CA PHE A 37 -1.75 -8.71 -12.53
C PHE A 37 -2.32 -10.04 -12.01
N ASN A 38 -2.48 -10.14 -10.69
CA ASN A 38 -3.19 -11.22 -10.03
C ASN A 38 -4.51 -10.68 -9.49
N VAL A 39 -5.54 -10.81 -10.32
CA VAL A 39 -6.88 -10.27 -10.07
C VAL A 39 -7.76 -11.38 -9.51
N ASP A 40 -8.56 -11.03 -8.50
CA ASP A 40 -9.51 -11.98 -7.91
C ASP A 40 -10.51 -12.47 -8.98
N THR A 41 -10.83 -13.76 -8.92
CA THR A 41 -11.78 -14.39 -9.84
C THR A 41 -13.21 -13.92 -9.63
N GLU A 42 -13.49 -13.36 -8.46
CA GLU A 42 -14.74 -12.72 -8.10
C GLU A 42 -14.49 -11.24 -7.81
N GLY A 43 -15.40 -10.36 -8.25
CA GLY A 43 -15.35 -8.95 -7.88
C GLY A 43 -15.24 -7.95 -9.04
N SER A 44 -14.85 -6.73 -8.70
CA SER A 44 -14.89 -5.54 -9.56
C SER A 44 -14.00 -5.65 -10.80
N PHE A 45 -12.94 -6.45 -10.71
CA PHE A 45 -11.98 -6.67 -11.79
C PHE A 45 -12.11 -8.05 -12.45
N ALA A 46 -13.02 -8.90 -11.97
CA ALA A 46 -13.16 -10.27 -12.44
C ALA A 46 -13.55 -10.36 -13.93
N GLY A 47 -12.66 -10.96 -14.72
CA GLY A 47 -12.84 -11.19 -16.15
C GLY A 47 -12.43 -10.03 -17.06
N TYR A 48 -11.89 -8.94 -16.50
CA TYR A 48 -11.22 -7.92 -17.30
C TYR A 48 -9.80 -8.37 -17.64
N LYS A 49 -9.36 -8.12 -18.89
CA LYS A 49 -7.96 -8.31 -19.27
C LYS A 49 -7.19 -7.04 -18.98
N THR A 50 -6.36 -7.02 -17.95
CA THR A 50 -5.52 -5.85 -17.68
C THR A 50 -4.40 -5.75 -18.71
N GLN A 51 -4.28 -4.58 -19.34
CA GLN A 51 -3.26 -4.32 -20.37
C GLN A 51 -2.07 -3.54 -19.84
N TYR A 52 -2.34 -2.59 -18.96
CA TYR A 52 -1.35 -1.67 -18.40
C TYR A 52 -1.79 -1.27 -17.00
N GLY A 53 -0.83 -1.04 -16.11
CA GLY A 53 -1.09 -0.44 -14.82
C GLY A 53 0.08 0.42 -14.37
N LYS A 54 -0.21 1.39 -13.51
CA LYS A 54 0.78 2.28 -12.93
C LYS A 54 0.44 2.52 -11.47
N ILE A 55 1.44 2.49 -10.61
CA ILE A 55 1.31 2.90 -9.22
C ILE A 55 2.08 4.21 -9.01
N SER A 56 1.45 5.16 -8.32
CA SER A 56 2.05 6.43 -7.95
C SER A 56 1.89 6.65 -6.44
N VAL A 57 2.98 6.93 -5.75
CA VAL A 57 3.01 7.29 -4.34
C VAL A 57 3.43 8.75 -4.25
N ASN A 58 2.50 9.61 -3.87
CA ASN A 58 2.75 11.04 -3.69
C ASN A 58 2.91 11.34 -2.21
N GLU A 59 4.16 11.46 -1.75
CA GLU A 59 4.46 11.75 -0.34
C GLU A 59 4.17 13.20 0.04
N ILE A 60 4.13 14.12 -0.95
CA ILE A 60 3.80 15.55 -0.75
C ILE A 60 2.32 15.70 -0.40
N ASN A 61 1.44 15.15 -1.23
CA ASN A 61 -0.01 15.22 -1.06
C ASN A 61 -0.56 14.12 -0.14
N ARG A 62 0.31 13.18 0.28
CA ARG A 62 -0.05 11.98 1.02
C ARG A 62 -1.16 11.20 0.33
N THR A 63 -0.96 10.85 -0.94
CA THR A 63 -1.89 10.01 -1.70
C THR A 63 -1.17 8.85 -2.37
N VAL A 64 -1.87 7.74 -2.55
CA VAL A 64 -1.44 6.59 -3.36
C VAL A 64 -2.46 6.39 -4.46
N THR A 65 -2.01 6.40 -5.70
CA THR A 65 -2.85 6.27 -6.89
C THR A 65 -2.48 5.02 -7.67
N LEU A 66 -3.43 4.10 -7.79
CA LEU A 66 -3.37 2.96 -8.69
C LEU A 66 -4.16 3.29 -9.96
N TYR A 67 -3.48 3.30 -11.10
CA TYR A 67 -4.09 3.45 -12.41
C TYR A 67 -4.06 2.12 -13.14
N LEU A 68 -5.19 1.68 -13.69
CA LEU A 68 -5.33 0.44 -14.43
C LEU A 68 -6.02 0.73 -15.77
N SER A 69 -5.47 0.16 -16.84
CA SER A 69 -6.09 0.09 -18.15
C SER A 69 -6.64 -1.32 -18.37
N LEU A 70 -7.96 -1.44 -18.33
CA LEU A 70 -8.67 -2.71 -18.42
C LEU A 70 -9.27 -2.86 -19.82
N GLY A 71 -8.95 -3.96 -20.49
CA GLY A 71 -9.65 -4.39 -21.70
C GLY A 71 -11.02 -4.98 -21.37
N PRO A 72 -11.94 -5.05 -22.35
CA PRO A 72 -13.32 -5.50 -22.10
C PRO A 72 -13.40 -6.93 -21.59
N LYS A 73 -14.46 -7.22 -20.83
CA LYS A 73 -14.84 -8.59 -20.47
C LYS A 73 -15.63 -9.21 -21.61
N CYS A 74 -15.15 -10.32 -22.16
CA CYS A 74 -15.82 -11.02 -23.25
C CYS A 74 -15.94 -12.52 -22.95
N ALA A 75 -17.06 -13.12 -23.35
CA ALA A 75 -17.19 -14.56 -23.32
C ALA A 75 -16.29 -15.20 -24.38
N PRO A 76 -15.81 -16.44 -24.15
CA PRO A 76 -15.08 -17.20 -25.15
C PRO A 76 -15.84 -17.26 -26.49
N GLY A 77 -15.15 -16.95 -27.60
CA GLY A 77 -15.71 -17.03 -28.96
C GLY A 77 -16.49 -15.80 -29.44
N MET A 78 -16.64 -14.75 -28.63
CA MET A 78 -17.27 -13.49 -29.06
C MET A 78 -16.25 -12.45 -29.51
N MET A 79 -16.63 -11.58 -30.46
CA MET A 79 -15.86 -10.39 -30.81
C MET A 79 -15.96 -9.36 -29.67
N CYS A 80 -14.80 -8.99 -29.13
CA CYS A 80 -14.70 -7.94 -28.12
C CYS A 80 -14.76 -6.54 -28.74
N PRO A 81 -15.46 -5.59 -28.12
CA PRO A 81 -15.35 -4.20 -28.53
C PRO A 81 -13.94 -3.65 -28.22
N MET A 82 -13.32 -2.94 -29.16
CA MET A 82 -11.94 -2.42 -29.00
C MET A 82 -11.92 -1.10 -28.23
N TYR A 83 -12.36 -1.09 -26.98
CA TYR A 83 -12.20 0.05 -26.07
C TYR A 83 -11.45 -0.35 -24.80
N LEU A 84 -10.80 0.64 -24.17
CA LEU A 84 -10.11 0.48 -22.90
C LEU A 84 -10.87 1.23 -21.82
N ILE A 85 -11.00 0.61 -20.66
CA ILE A 85 -11.57 1.21 -19.45
C ILE A 85 -10.41 1.66 -18.59
N ALA A 86 -10.31 2.96 -18.38
CA ALA A 86 -9.38 3.53 -17.41
C ALA A 86 -10.01 3.50 -16.02
N LYS A 87 -9.39 2.79 -15.08
CA LYS A 87 -9.74 2.82 -13.66
C LYS A 87 -8.63 3.53 -12.89
N LYS A 88 -9.01 4.60 -12.18
CA LYS A 88 -8.14 5.31 -11.24
C LYS A 88 -8.66 5.10 -9.82
N ILE A 89 -7.82 4.56 -8.94
CA ILE A 89 -8.08 4.43 -7.51
C ILE A 89 -7.09 5.34 -6.81
N GLU A 90 -7.57 6.39 -6.16
CA GLU A 90 -6.75 7.37 -5.44
C GLU A 90 -7.18 7.40 -3.98
N LEU A 91 -6.28 6.97 -3.08
CA LEU A 91 -6.55 6.83 -1.66
C LEU A 91 -5.60 7.70 -0.83
N PRO A 92 -6.05 8.26 0.31
CA PRO A 92 -5.18 9.03 1.20
C PRO A 92 -4.22 8.10 1.95
N MET A 93 -2.96 8.47 1.98
CA MET A 93 -1.88 7.72 2.61
C MET A 93 -1.88 7.90 4.13
N ILE A 94 -2.15 6.80 4.83
CA ILE A 94 -2.19 6.75 6.29
C ILE A 94 -0.80 6.56 6.90
N SER A 95 0.09 5.80 6.24
CA SER A 95 1.46 5.57 6.73
C SER A 95 2.45 5.23 5.63
N GLY A 96 3.71 5.63 5.82
CA GLY A 96 4.88 5.10 5.10
C GLY A 96 5.91 4.67 6.13
N LYS A 97 6.38 3.42 6.08
CA LYS A 97 7.36 2.89 7.03
C LYS A 97 8.45 2.12 6.30
N ARG A 98 9.69 2.30 6.74
CA ARG A 98 10.80 1.44 6.37
C ARG A 98 10.98 0.37 7.44
N ASP A 99 11.10 -0.88 7.04
CA ASP A 99 11.39 -1.97 7.97
C ASP A 99 12.90 -2.13 8.23
N GLN A 100 13.27 -3.06 9.12
CA GLN A 100 14.67 -3.40 9.41
C GLN A 100 15.43 -3.97 8.21
N CYS A 101 14.69 -4.43 7.20
CA CYS A 101 15.20 -5.00 5.98
C CYS A 101 15.35 -3.95 4.86
N HIS A 102 15.08 -2.67 5.15
CA HIS A 102 15.07 -1.56 4.19
C HIS A 102 13.96 -1.62 3.12
N ALA A 103 13.00 -2.54 3.24
CA ALA A 103 11.78 -2.47 2.44
C ALA A 103 10.91 -1.31 2.92
N VAL A 104 10.26 -0.62 1.99
CA VAL A 104 9.41 0.53 2.30
C VAL A 104 7.96 0.18 1.99
N THR A 105 7.10 0.25 3.00
CA THR A 105 5.66 -0.01 2.86
C THR A 105 4.88 1.29 3.02
N TYR A 106 4.10 1.62 2.00
CA TYR A 106 3.11 2.68 2.00
C TYR A 106 1.72 2.07 2.14
N VAL A 107 0.91 2.63 3.03
CA VAL A 107 -0.47 2.20 3.23
C VAL A 107 -1.37 3.40 3.02
N ALA A 108 -2.37 3.25 2.16
CA ALA A 108 -3.42 4.20 1.92
C ALA A 108 -4.79 3.53 2.11
N ASN A 109 -5.74 4.24 2.69
CA ASN A 109 -7.04 3.69 3.04
C ASN A 109 -8.13 4.76 2.93
N LYS A 110 -9.30 4.37 2.45
CA LYS A 110 -10.51 5.18 2.48
C LYS A 110 -11.69 4.29 2.83
N ASN A 111 -12.43 4.67 3.87
CA ASN A 111 -13.61 3.93 4.31
C ASN A 111 -14.88 4.73 3.99
N ASP A 112 -15.55 4.38 2.90
CA ASP A 112 -16.83 4.97 2.49
C ASP A 112 -18.03 4.08 2.87
N MET A 113 -17.84 3.00 3.64
CA MET A 113 -18.94 2.12 4.07
C MET A 113 -20.11 2.84 4.78
N PRO A 114 -19.91 3.91 5.57
CA PRO A 114 -21.03 4.64 6.20
C PRO A 114 -22.02 5.27 5.20
N VAL A 115 -21.61 5.46 3.95
CA VAL A 115 -22.43 6.06 2.87
C VAL A 115 -22.68 5.07 1.73
N ASP A 116 -22.80 3.78 2.06
CA ASP A 116 -22.99 2.67 1.12
C ASP A 116 -21.84 2.49 0.11
N GLY A 117 -20.66 3.01 0.41
CA GLY A 117 -19.43 2.78 -0.34
C GLY A 117 -18.67 1.53 0.10
N ALA A 118 -17.43 1.43 -0.35
CA ALA A 118 -16.49 0.37 0.04
C ALA A 118 -15.43 0.90 1.02
N ASN A 119 -14.82 -0.01 1.77
CA ASN A 119 -13.56 0.22 2.44
C ASN A 119 -12.43 -0.24 1.52
N GLU A 120 -11.69 0.71 0.96
CA GLU A 120 -10.62 0.47 0.00
C GLU A 120 -9.27 0.68 0.68
N THR A 121 -8.34 -0.25 0.47
CA THR A 121 -6.97 -0.19 1.00
C THR A 121 -5.97 -0.52 -0.10
N LEU A 122 -4.95 0.34 -0.24
CA LEU A 122 -3.77 0.09 -1.06
C LEU A 122 -2.56 -0.08 -0.14
N VAL A 123 -1.86 -1.20 -0.29
CA VAL A 123 -0.57 -1.46 0.36
C VAL A 123 0.48 -1.59 -0.74
N VAL A 124 1.42 -0.66 -0.78
CA VAL A 124 2.52 -0.67 -1.74
C VAL A 124 3.79 -0.97 -0.96
N THR A 125 4.45 -2.09 -1.28
CA THR A 125 5.71 -2.47 -0.67
C THR A 125 6.81 -2.49 -1.73
N ASP A 126 7.79 -1.61 -1.55
CA ASP A 126 9.00 -1.52 -2.37
C ASP A 126 10.13 -2.32 -1.72
N PHE A 127 10.60 -3.33 -2.43
CA PHE A 127 11.68 -4.23 -2.05
C PHE A 127 13.01 -3.89 -2.75
N SER A 128 13.07 -2.82 -3.55
CA SER A 128 14.25 -2.47 -4.36
C SER A 128 15.53 -2.22 -3.56
N ASN A 129 15.40 -1.86 -2.29
CA ASN A 129 16.53 -1.65 -1.37
C ASN A 129 16.59 -2.73 -0.27
N ASN A 130 15.89 -3.85 -0.44
CA ASN A 130 15.82 -4.90 0.58
C ASN A 130 17.19 -5.55 0.79
N ILE A 131 17.68 -5.57 2.03
CA ILE A 131 18.97 -6.16 2.41
C ILE A 131 18.84 -7.52 3.09
N CYS A 132 17.65 -7.89 3.54
CA CYS A 132 17.44 -9.15 4.24
C CYS A 132 17.53 -10.33 3.27
N PRO A 133 18.18 -11.44 3.65
CA PRO A 133 18.26 -12.63 2.80
C PRO A 133 16.85 -13.20 2.61
N SER A 134 16.38 -13.23 1.37
CA SER A 134 15.16 -13.95 1.02
C SER A 134 15.48 -15.42 0.81
N PHE A 135 14.71 -16.32 1.44
CA PHE A 135 14.86 -17.77 1.29
C PHE A 135 14.67 -18.25 -0.17
N ALA A 136 14.11 -17.42 -1.04
CA ALA A 136 14.04 -17.63 -2.47
C ALA A 136 15.06 -16.70 -3.17
N PHE A 137 16.10 -17.28 -3.77
CA PHE A 137 17.01 -16.64 -4.73
C PHE A 137 16.34 -16.37 -6.10
N ALA A 138 15.01 -16.39 -6.16
CA ALA A 138 14.23 -16.03 -7.33
C ALA A 138 13.99 -14.52 -7.32
N ALA A 139 14.12 -13.87 -8.47
CA ALA A 139 13.91 -12.43 -8.67
C ALA A 139 12.66 -11.96 -7.90
N TYR A 140 12.89 -11.27 -6.78
CA TYR A 140 11.79 -10.65 -6.04
C TYR A 140 11.19 -9.57 -6.94
N PRO A 141 9.86 -9.42 -7.01
CA PRO A 141 9.29 -8.24 -7.62
C PRO A 141 9.83 -7.01 -6.90
N GLU A 142 10.29 -6.02 -7.64
CA GLU A 142 10.84 -4.79 -7.05
C GLU A 142 9.78 -4.06 -6.23
N THR A 143 8.54 -4.07 -6.70
CA THR A 143 7.39 -3.52 -5.97
C THR A 143 6.20 -4.49 -5.99
N LYS A 144 5.56 -4.67 -4.84
CA LYS A 144 4.27 -5.36 -4.69
C LYS A 144 3.18 -4.37 -4.32
N VAL A 145 2.04 -4.44 -4.99
CA VAL A 145 0.85 -3.64 -4.70
C VAL A 145 -0.30 -4.56 -4.34
N ASP A 146 -0.81 -4.49 -3.13
CA ASP A 146 -2.04 -5.16 -2.71
C ASP A 146 -3.19 -4.14 -2.69
N TYR A 147 -4.23 -4.41 -3.45
CA TYR A 147 -5.49 -3.67 -3.41
C TYR A 147 -6.58 -4.53 -2.78
N ILE A 148 -7.09 -4.09 -1.63
CA ILE A 148 -8.11 -4.77 -0.86
C ILE A 148 -9.35 -3.87 -0.86
N SER A 149 -10.50 -4.43 -1.23
CA SER A 149 -11.79 -3.75 -1.16
C SER A 149 -12.76 -4.58 -0.34
N GLU A 150 -13.42 -3.96 0.62
CA GLU A 150 -14.46 -4.59 1.44
C GLU A 150 -15.76 -3.81 1.29
N TYR A 151 -16.86 -4.50 0.99
CA TYR A 151 -18.16 -3.87 0.81
C TYR A 151 -19.30 -4.82 1.20
N PHE A 152 -20.46 -4.26 1.53
CA PHE A 152 -21.63 -5.06 1.90
C PHE A 152 -22.46 -5.40 0.65
N ASP A 153 -22.53 -6.69 0.29
CA ASP A 153 -23.39 -7.17 -0.78
C ASP A 153 -24.85 -7.23 -0.29
N ARG A 154 -25.66 -6.28 -0.75
CA ARG A 154 -27.08 -6.18 -0.40
C ARG A 154 -27.94 -7.34 -0.91
N LEU A 155 -27.57 -7.94 -2.05
CA LEU A 155 -28.32 -9.05 -2.62
C LEU A 155 -28.09 -10.33 -1.81
N GLN A 156 -26.86 -10.52 -1.33
CA GLN A 156 -26.47 -11.70 -0.56
C GLN A 156 -26.51 -11.48 0.97
N GLY A 157 -26.74 -10.24 1.42
CA GLY A 157 -26.80 -9.88 2.83
C GLY A 157 -25.49 -10.12 3.60
N LYS A 158 -24.33 -10.04 2.94
CA LYS A 158 -23.03 -10.38 3.54
C LYS A 158 -21.93 -9.40 3.14
N LEU A 159 -20.94 -9.24 4.02
CA LEU A 159 -19.71 -8.54 3.70
C LEU A 159 -18.92 -9.38 2.68
N LYS A 160 -18.50 -8.73 1.60
CA LYS A 160 -17.58 -9.28 0.60
C LYS A 160 -16.24 -8.57 0.71
N ARG A 161 -15.19 -9.32 0.43
CA ARG A 161 -13.81 -8.83 0.40
C ARG A 161 -13.16 -9.31 -0.89
N GLU A 162 -12.62 -8.37 -1.64
CA GLU A 162 -11.82 -8.60 -2.85
C GLU A 162 -10.35 -8.34 -2.51
N HIS A 163 -9.44 -9.19 -2.98
CA HIS A 163 -8.01 -8.98 -2.83
C HIS A 163 -7.30 -9.19 -4.17
N ASN A 164 -6.76 -8.10 -4.70
CA ASN A 164 -6.01 -8.08 -5.93
C ASN A 164 -4.54 -7.77 -5.62
N THR A 165 -3.62 -8.49 -6.23
CA THR A 165 -2.18 -8.27 -6.10
C THR A 165 -1.59 -7.92 -7.44
N PHE A 166 -0.76 -6.90 -7.48
CA PHE A 166 -0.04 -6.46 -8.66
C PHE A 166 1.46 -6.44 -8.38
N LEU A 167 2.28 -6.80 -9.36
CA LEU A 167 3.72 -6.68 -9.29
C LEU A 167 4.18 -5.60 -10.28
N ALA A 168 5.04 -4.73 -9.80
CA ALA A 168 5.53 -3.57 -10.52
C ALA A 168 7.05 -3.51 -10.45
N ASP A 169 7.59 -2.68 -11.34
CA ASP A 169 9.00 -2.31 -11.33
C ASP A 169 9.32 -1.47 -10.09
N LYS A 170 10.59 -1.12 -9.90
CA LYS A 170 11.04 -0.27 -8.81
C LYS A 170 10.33 1.09 -8.83
N LEU A 171 9.97 1.58 -7.64
CA LEU A 171 9.51 2.95 -7.46
C LEU A 171 10.62 3.95 -7.77
N GLU A 172 10.45 4.72 -8.83
CA GLU A 172 11.38 5.76 -9.27
C GLU A 172 10.87 7.16 -8.93
N ILE A 173 11.79 8.08 -8.65
CA ILE A 173 11.46 9.47 -8.35
C ILE A 173 11.18 10.21 -9.65
N VAL A 174 9.97 10.76 -9.78
CA VAL A 174 9.57 11.49 -10.98
C VAL A 174 9.70 13.00 -10.80
N GLN A 175 9.46 13.51 -9.58
CA GLN A 175 9.61 14.94 -9.24
C GLN A 175 10.05 15.11 -7.78
N GLN A 176 10.85 16.17 -7.52
CA GLN A 176 11.31 16.63 -6.19
C GLN A 176 10.66 17.96 -5.82
#